data_AF-A0A7W4CUC8-F1
#
_entry.id   AF-A0A7W4CUC8-F1
#
_cell.length_a   1.000
_cell.length_b   1.000
_cell.length_c   1.000
_cell.angle_alpha   90.00
_cell.angle_beta   90.00
_cell.angle_gamma   90.00
#
_symmetry.space_group_name_H-M   'P 1'
#
loop_
_entity.id
_entity.type
_entity.pdbx_description
1 polymer ?
#
loop_
_entity_poly.entity_id
_entity_poly.type
_entity_poly.pdbx_seq_one_letter_code
_entity_poly.pdbx_strand_id
1 'polypeptide(L)'
;MTKRIWWGTWPGALALGLLSLLLVLPGALAGLLTLLIPDTGGAGVDFAVEEAPLWHRVFGIISLAAAVVLPFLTVRWARRTWLGYVLLALGLSFVFGAIGLGLFGVV
;
A
#
# COMPACT_ATOMS: atom_id res chain seq x y z
N MET A 1 -10.51 34.26 15.03
CA MET A 1 -10.00 33.36 13.96
C MET A 1 -9.54 32.05 14.59
N THR A 2 -10.31 30.98 14.44
CA THR A 2 -9.92 29.65 14.93
C THR A 2 -8.71 29.16 14.13
N LYS A 3 -7.55 28.97 14.77
CA LYS A 3 -6.36 28.42 14.09
C LYS A 3 -6.71 27.04 13.54
N ARG A 4 -6.68 26.92 12.22
CA ARG A 4 -6.96 25.67 11.53
C ARG A 4 -5.82 24.69 11.82
N ILE A 5 -6.14 23.45 12.14
CA ILE A 5 -5.14 22.42 12.46
C ILE A 5 -4.22 22.22 11.25
N TRP A 6 -2.90 22.17 11.46
CA TRP A 6 -1.91 22.15 10.37
C TRP A 6 -2.18 21.06 9.33
N TRP A 7 -2.49 19.84 9.76
CA TRP A 7 -2.78 18.72 8.85
C TRP A 7 -4.10 18.87 8.08
N GLY A 8 -4.99 19.74 8.54
CA GLY A 8 -6.22 20.09 7.83
C GLY A 8 -6.00 21.10 6.70
N THR A 9 -4.82 21.71 6.59
CA THR A 9 -4.45 22.61 5.49
C THR A 9 -4.13 21.84 4.20
N TRP A 10 -4.09 22.50 3.04
CA TRP A 10 -3.68 21.84 1.79
C TRP A 10 -2.27 21.23 1.87
N PRO A 11 -1.23 21.96 2.33
CA PRO A 11 0.11 21.39 2.45
C PRO A 11 0.16 20.21 3.42
N GLY A 12 -0.50 20.31 4.58
CA GLY A 12 -0.53 19.24 5.56
C GLY A 12 -1.26 17.99 5.07
N ALA A 13 -2.40 18.17 4.39
CA ALA A 13 -3.15 17.05 3.81
C ALA A 13 -2.35 16.34 2.71
N LEU A 14 -1.65 17.10 1.85
CA LEU A 14 -0.76 16.53 0.83
C LEU A 14 0.41 15.78 1.46
N ALA A 15 1.03 16.32 2.51
CA ALA A 15 2.09 15.64 3.24
C ALA A 15 1.62 14.29 3.82
N LEU A 16 0.42 14.23 4.39
CA LEU A 16 -0.17 12.98 4.88
C LEU A 16 -0.52 12.00 3.74
N GLY A 17 -1.01 12.50 2.61
CA GLY A 17 -1.23 11.68 1.42
C GLY A 17 0.06 11.06 0.89
N LEU A 18 1.13 11.85 0.82
CA LEU A 18 2.46 11.37 0.43
C LEU A 18 3.02 10.36 1.44
N LEU A 19 2.80 10.58 2.74
CA LEU A 19 3.19 9.61 3.76
C LEU A 19 2.42 8.29 3.58
N SER A 20 1.11 8.34 3.36
CA SER A 20 0.30 7.16 3.05
C SER A 20 0.83 6.41 1.82
N LEU A 21 1.18 7.15 0.75
CA LEU A 21 1.77 6.57 -0.45
C LEU A 21 3.12 5.90 -0.17
N LEU A 22 3.99 6.55 0.60
CA LEU A 22 5.31 6.02 0.97
C LEU A 22 5.20 4.74 1.80
N LEU A 23 4.20 4.66 2.69
CA LEU A 23 3.95 3.48 3.51
C LEU A 23 3.45 2.28 2.69
N VAL A 24 2.58 2.50 1.71
CA VAL A 24 1.99 1.41 0.90
C VAL A 24 2.87 0.99 -0.28
N LEU A 25 3.86 1.81 -0.65
CA LEU A 25 4.75 1.61 -1.80
C LEU A 25 5.42 0.22 -1.85
N PRO A 26 5.98 -0.32 -0.75
CA PRO A 26 6.54 -1.67 -0.76
C PRO A 26 5.51 -2.76 -1.11
N GLY A 27 4.28 -2.64 -0.57
CA GLY A 27 3.16 -3.52 -0.89
C GLY A 27 2.73 -3.41 -2.35
N ALA A 28 2.67 -2.18 -2.87
CA ALA A 28 2.36 -1.91 -4.27
C ALA A 28 3.41 -2.53 -5.21
N LEU A 29 4.69 -2.43 -4.86
CA LEU A 29 5.79 -3.00 -5.63
C LEU A 29 5.76 -4.54 -5.58
N ALA A 30 5.54 -5.14 -4.41
CA ALA A 30 5.31 -6.58 -4.27
C ALA A 30 4.13 -7.05 -5.13
N GLY A 31 3.02 -6.31 -5.09
CA GLY A 31 1.84 -6.58 -5.90
C GLY A 31 2.09 -6.46 -7.40
N LEU A 32 2.90 -5.48 -7.81
CA LEU A 32 3.26 -5.29 -9.20
C LEU A 32 4.13 -6.45 -9.72
N LEU A 33 5.14 -6.87 -8.94
CA LEU A 33 6.03 -7.97 -9.33
C LEU A 33 5.27 -9.31 -9.39
N THR A 34 4.40 -9.57 -8.41
CA THR A 34 3.57 -10.80 -8.41
C THR A 34 2.59 -10.89 -9.58
N LEU A 35 2.19 -9.76 -10.17
CA LEU A 35 1.31 -9.72 -11.34
C LEU A 35 2.06 -9.71 -12.68
N LEU A 36 3.26 -9.13 -12.73
CA LEU A 36 4.05 -8.99 -13.95
C LEU A 36 4.98 -10.18 -14.20
N ILE A 37 5.51 -10.81 -13.14
CA ILE A 37 6.43 -11.93 -13.28
C ILE A 37 5.57 -13.19 -13.48
N PRO A 38 5.57 -13.78 -14.68
CA PRO A 38 4.84 -15.01 -14.91
C PRO A 38 5.44 -16.12 -14.07
N ASP A 39 4.56 -16.95 -13.55
CA ASP A 39 4.92 -18.11 -12.77
C ASP A 39 5.49 -19.15 -13.75
N THR A 40 6.82 -19.25 -13.83
CA THR A 40 7.49 -20.10 -14.82
C THR A 40 7.47 -21.58 -14.45
N GLY A 41 6.73 -21.98 -13.41
CA GLY A 41 6.37 -23.36 -13.11
C GLY A 41 7.52 -24.33 -13.31
N GLY A 42 8.63 -24.15 -12.59
CA GLY A 42 9.76 -25.08 -12.59
C GLY A 42 10.37 -25.42 -13.96
N ALA A 43 10.10 -24.68 -15.04
CA ALA A 43 10.63 -25.01 -16.35
C ALA A 43 12.13 -24.69 -16.42
N GLY A 44 12.96 -25.68 -16.08
CA GLY A 44 14.43 -25.62 -16.16
C GLY A 44 15.16 -25.59 -14.81
N VAL A 45 14.47 -25.81 -13.69
CA VAL A 45 15.09 -25.88 -12.34
C VAL A 45 14.66 -27.16 -11.66
N ASP A 46 15.61 -27.92 -11.09
CA ASP A 46 15.39 -29.21 -10.39
C ASP A 46 14.56 -29.10 -9.09
N PHE A 47 14.03 -27.92 -8.80
CA PHE A 47 13.17 -27.66 -7.66
C PHE A 47 11.74 -27.52 -8.17
N ALA A 48 10.83 -28.36 -7.67
CA ALA A 48 9.40 -28.20 -7.87
C ALA A 48 8.97 -26.88 -7.20
N VAL A 49 8.97 -25.79 -7.97
CA VAL A 49 8.37 -24.54 -7.54
C VAL A 49 6.86 -24.75 -7.63
N GLU A 50 6.21 -24.92 -6.47
CA GLU A 50 4.74 -24.98 -6.40
C GLU A 50 4.16 -23.75 -7.12
N GLU A 51 3.08 -23.97 -7.88
CA GLU A 51 2.34 -22.88 -8.52
C GLU A 51 1.98 -21.83 -7.46
N ALA A 52 2.34 -20.57 -7.70
CA ALA A 52 2.05 -19.46 -6.82
C ALA A 52 0.52 -19.38 -6.61
N PRO A 53 0.06 -19.57 -5.36
CA PRO A 53 -1.36 -19.74 -5.13
C PRO A 53 -2.12 -18.45 -5.46
N LEU A 54 -3.32 -18.61 -6.02
CA LEU A 54 -4.18 -17.55 -6.57
C LEU A 54 -4.34 -16.33 -5.65
N TRP A 55 -4.30 -16.54 -4.34
CA TRP A 55 -4.40 -15.47 -3.35
C TRP A 55 -3.27 -14.43 -3.48
N HIS A 56 -2.05 -14.81 -3.89
CA HIS A 56 -0.96 -13.84 -4.11
C HIS A 56 -1.33 -12.79 -5.17
N ARG A 57 -1.96 -13.23 -6.27
CA ARG A 57 -2.41 -12.32 -7.33
C ARG A 57 -3.53 -11.41 -6.85
N VAL A 58 -4.47 -11.94 -6.06
CA VAL A 58 -5.54 -11.15 -5.45
C VAL A 58 -4.96 -10.07 -4.53
N PHE A 59 -4.03 -10.44 -3.65
CA PHE A 59 -3.32 -9.50 -2.78
C PHE A 59 -2.49 -8.47 -3.56
N GLY A 60 -1.91 -8.86 -4.70
CA GLY A 60 -1.19 -7.95 -5.57
C GLY A 60 -2.10 -6.86 -6.17
N ILE A 61 -3.28 -7.25 -6.66
CA ILE A 61 -4.28 -6.31 -7.17
C ILE A 61 -4.77 -5.37 -6.06
N ILE A 62 -5.08 -5.93 -4.88
CA ILE A 62 -5.54 -5.13 -3.72
C ILE A 62 -4.46 -4.14 -3.30
N SER A 63 -3.19 -4.56 -3.24
CA SER A 63 -2.08 -3.69 -2.86
C SER A 63 -1.87 -2.55 -3.85
N LEU A 64 -2.00 -2.81 -5.15
CA LEU A 64 -1.97 -1.76 -6.18
C LEU A 64 -3.15 -0.79 -6.06
N ALA A 65 -4.37 -1.31 -5.83
CA ALA A 65 -5.53 -0.47 -5.62
C ALA A 65 -5.37 0.39 -4.35
N ALA A 66 -4.85 -0.18 -3.26
CA ALA A 66 -4.57 0.51 -2.01
C ALA A 66 -3.57 1.66 -2.21
N ALA A 67 -2.57 1.48 -3.08
CA ALA A 67 -1.59 2.51 -3.42
C ALA A 67 -2.18 3.77 -4.07
N VAL A 68 -3.36 3.65 -4.68
CA VAL A 68 -4.07 4.79 -5.27
C VAL A 68 -5.14 5.31 -4.32
N VAL A 69 -5.92 4.40 -3.73
CA VAL A 69 -7.10 4.73 -2.92
C VAL A 69 -6.69 5.33 -1.57
N LEU A 70 -5.73 4.75 -0.86
CA LEU A 70 -5.38 5.20 0.49
C LEU A 70 -4.77 6.62 0.51
N PRO A 71 -3.84 7.00 -0.38
CA PRO A 71 -3.33 8.38 -0.41
C PRO A 71 -4.44 9.39 -0.70
N PHE A 72 -5.32 9.09 -1.65
CA PHE A 72 -6.44 9.97 -1.98
C PHE A 72 -7.41 10.14 -0.81
N LEU A 73 -7.80 9.05 -0.16
CA LEU A 73 -8.66 9.08 1.02
C LEU A 73 -7.99 9.80 2.18
N THR A 74 -6.69 9.60 2.39
CA THR A 74 -5.91 10.30 3.42
C THR A 74 -5.96 11.81 3.22
N VAL A 75 -5.74 12.31 1.99
CA VAL A 75 -5.86 13.74 1.67
C VAL A 75 -7.28 14.23 1.92
N ARG A 76 -8.29 13.49 1.45
CA ARG A 76 -9.71 13.87 1.61
C ARG A 76 -10.13 13.94 3.09
N TRP A 77 -9.72 12.97 3.90
CA TRP A 77 -10.06 12.91 5.32
C TRP A 77 -9.25 13.91 6.14
N ALA A 78 -7.99 14.16 5.76
CA ALA A 78 -7.18 15.23 6.30
C ALA A 78 -7.88 16.58 6.12
N ARG A 79 -8.37 16.86 4.91
CA ARG A 79 -9.13 18.08 4.57
C ARG A 79 -10.42 18.25 5.37
N ARG A 80 -11.07 17.15 5.75
CA ARG A 80 -12.28 17.15 6.60
C ARG A 80 -11.97 17.19 8.09
N THR A 81 -10.69 17.21 8.47
CA THR A 81 -10.26 17.17 9.88
C THR A 81 -10.79 15.92 10.62
N TRP A 82 -10.87 14.79 9.92
CA TRP A 82 -11.32 13.51 10.48
C TRP A 82 -10.15 12.64 10.92
N LEU A 83 -9.68 12.83 12.16
CA LEU A 83 -8.46 12.18 12.66
C LEU A 83 -8.52 10.65 12.61
N GLY A 84 -9.63 10.05 13.04
CA GLY A 84 -9.77 8.59 13.08
C GLY A 84 -9.63 7.94 11.70
N TYR A 85 -10.21 8.55 10.66
CA TYR A 85 -10.09 8.05 9.30
C TYR A 85 -8.70 8.27 8.70
N VAL A 86 -8.04 9.38 9.04
CA VAL A 86 -6.63 9.61 8.64
C VAL A 86 -5.71 8.55 9.25
N LEU A 87 -5.86 8.26 10.55
CA LEU A 87 -5.07 7.23 11.21
C LEU A 87 -5.38 5.83 10.67
N LEU A 88 -6.64 5.55 10.35
CA LEU A 88 -7.03 4.29 9.70
C LEU A 88 -6.36 4.16 8.33
N ALA A 89 -6.34 5.21 7.51
CA ALA A 89 -5.69 5.18 6.20
C ALA A 89 -4.19 4.91 6.33
N LEU A 90 -3.51 5.62 7.24
CA LEU A 90 -2.08 5.44 7.49
C LEU A 90 -1.77 4.05 8.04
N GLY A 91 -2.60 3.54 8.96
CA GLY A 91 -2.47 2.20 9.52
C GLY A 91 -2.63 1.12 8.44
N LEU A 92 -3.63 1.25 7.58
CA LEU A 92 -3.82 0.35 6.44
C LEU A 92 -2.64 0.43 5.46
N SER A 93 -2.17 1.64 5.13
CA SER A 93 -1.00 1.82 4.26
C SER A 93 0.23 1.13 4.84
N PHE A 94 0.46 1.25 6.14
CA PHE A 94 1.55 0.55 6.83
C PHE A 94 1.39 -0.98 6.77
N VAL A 95 0.19 -1.51 7.01
CA VAL A 95 -0.08 -2.96 6.95
C VAL A 95 0.22 -3.51 5.55
N PHE A 96 -0.29 -2.86 4.50
CA PHE A 96 0.01 -3.29 3.12
C PHE A 96 1.50 -3.18 2.78
N GLY A 97 2.16 -2.12 3.25
CA GLY A 97 3.61 -1.97 3.14
C GLY A 97 4.38 -3.11 3.81
N ALA A 98 4.04 -3.41 5.06
CA ALA A 98 4.67 -4.46 5.85
C ALA A 98 4.47 -5.86 5.23
N ILE A 99 3.27 -6.16 4.73
CA ILE A 99 3.01 -7.39 3.98
C ILE A 99 3.91 -7.47 2.74
N GLY A 100 4.03 -6.37 1.99
CA GLY A 100 4.93 -6.30 0.84
C GLY A 100 6.39 -6.58 1.20
N LEU A 101 6.88 -5.99 2.29
CA LEU A 101 8.24 -6.23 2.78
C LEU A 101 8.46 -7.68 3.23
N GLY A 102 7.47 -8.27 3.91
CA GLY A 102 7.51 -9.68 4.30
C GLY A 102 7.55 -10.63 3.10
N LEU A 103 6.83 -10.32 2.01
CA LEU A 103 6.90 -11.09 0.77
C LEU A 103 8.28 -11.07 0.11
N PHE A 104 9.08 -10.02 0.35
CA PHE A 104 10.46 -9.93 -0.11
C PHE A 104 11.50 -10.45 0.91
N GLY A 105 11.06 -11.01 2.04
CA GLY A 105 11.95 -11.52 3.10
C GLY A 105 12.74 -10.44 3.83
N VAL A 106 12.27 -9.19 3.79
CA VAL A 106 12.92 -8.04 4.47
C VAL A 106 12.52 -7.98 5.95
N VAL A 107 11.35 -8.53 6.30
CA VAL A 107 10.74 -8.53 7.65
C VAL A 107 10.45 -9.97 8.07
#